data_AF-Q02025-F1
#
_entry.id   AF-Q02025-F1
#
_cell.length_a   1.000
_cell.length_b   1.000
_cell.length_c   1.000
_cell.angle_alpha   90.00
_cell.angle_beta   90.00
_cell.angle_gamma   90.00
#
_symmetry.space_group_name_H-M   'P 1'
#
loop_
_entity.id
_entity.type
_entity.pdbx_description
1 polymer ?
#
loop_
_entity_poly.entity_id
_entity_poly.type
_entity_poly.pdbx_seq_one_letter_code
_entity_poly.pdbx_strand_id
1 'polypeptide(L)' 'HIAHHTLPCKCPICGKPFAPWLLQGHIRTHTGESPSVCQHCNRAFA' A
#
# COMPACT_ATOMS: atom_id res chain seq x y z
N HIS A 1 15.89 9.21 -22.82
CA HIS A 1 14.95 9.82 -21.84
C HIS A 1 14.00 8.70 -21.38
N ILE A 2 14.40 7.97 -20.33
CA ILE A 2 14.15 6.52 -20.15
C ILE A 2 13.07 6.30 -19.07
N ALA A 3 11.82 6.04 -19.45
CA ALA A 3 10.74 5.69 -18.52
C ALA A 3 9.79 4.59 -19.04
N HIS A 4 10.28 3.73 -19.95
CA HIS A 4 9.43 2.79 -20.72
C HIS A 4 9.60 1.31 -20.33
N HIS A 5 10.19 1.01 -19.16
CA HIS A 5 10.13 -0.34 -18.57
C HIS A 5 9.01 -0.37 -17.52
N THR A 6 7.81 -0.20 -18.07
CA THR A 6 6.47 -0.12 -17.48
C THR A 6 6.27 -1.18 -16.40
N LEU A 7 6.39 -0.78 -15.14
CA LEU A 7 5.70 -1.48 -14.05
C LEU A 7 4.21 -1.42 -14.41
N PRO A 8 3.56 -2.56 -14.71
CA PRO A 8 2.23 -2.58 -15.31
C PRO A 8 1.16 -2.07 -14.33
N CYS A 9 1.46 -2.10 -13.03
CA CYS A 9 0.53 -1.75 -11.98
C CYS A 9 0.99 -0.45 -11.31
N LYS A 10 0.11 0.55 -11.32
CA LYS A 10 0.30 1.79 -10.56
C LYS A 10 -0.57 1.74 -9.31
N CYS A 11 -0.09 2.32 -8.22
CA CYS A 11 -0.90 2.48 -7.03
C CYS A 11 -2.12 3.35 -7.34
N PRO A 12 -3.36 2.90 -7.06
CA PRO A 12 -4.55 3.72 -7.30
C PRO A 12 -4.65 4.93 -6.36
N ILE A 13 -3.87 4.96 -5.28
CA ILE A 13 -3.94 5.99 -4.23
C ILE A 13 -2.94 7.11 -4.49
N CYS A 14 -1.69 6.79 -4.84
CA CYS A 14 -0.63 7.80 -5.08
C CYS A 14 -0.09 7.82 -6.52
N GLY A 15 -0.54 6.92 -7.40
CA GLY A 15 -0.09 6.85 -8.80
C GLY A 15 1.32 6.30 -9.00
N LYS A 16 2.02 5.91 -7.93
CA LYS A 16 3.39 5.37 -8.02
C LYS A 16 3.41 4.01 -8.71
N PRO A 17 4.37 3.75 -9.62
CA PRO A 17 4.49 2.46 -10.28
C PRO A 17 5.08 1.40 -9.33
N PHE A 18 4.49 0.20 -9.29
CA PHE A 18 4.94 -0.93 -8.47
C PHE A 18 4.83 -2.26 -9.23
N ALA A 19 5.62 -3.25 -8.81
CA ALA A 19 5.45 -4.60 -9.32
C ALA A 19 4.14 -5.19 -8.78
N PRO A 20 3.44 -6.08 -9.51
CA PRO A 20 2.17 -6.67 -9.06
C PRO A 20 2.23 -7.25 -7.63
N TRP A 21 3.35 -7.89 -7.28
CA TRP A 21 3.58 -8.48 -5.95
C TRP A 21 3.88 -7.45 -4.85
N LEU A 22 4.48 -6.30 -5.19
CA LEU A 22 4.77 -5.21 -4.25
C LEU A 22 3.56 -4.29 -4.03
N LEU A 23 2.73 -4.13 -5.05
CA LEU A 23 1.58 -3.21 -5.01
C LEU A 23 0.64 -3.54 -3.85
N GLN A 24 0.37 -4.82 -3.60
CA GLN A 24 -0.52 -5.23 -2.51
C GLN A 24 0.02 -4.81 -1.14
N GLY A 25 1.32 -5.02 -0.88
CA GLY A 25 1.96 -4.57 0.37
C GLY A 25 1.99 -3.05 0.48
N HIS A 26 2.22 -2.36 -0.64
CA HIS A 26 2.19 -0.90 -0.70
C HIS A 26 0.78 -0.34 -0.40
N ILE A 27 -0.29 -0.92 -0.92
CA ILE A 27 -1.67 -0.47 -0.65
C ILE A 27 -1.97 -0.51 0.85
N ARG A 28 -1.47 -1.52 1.58
CA ARG A 28 -1.65 -1.62 3.05
C ARG A 28 -1.06 -0.42 3.81
N THR A 29 0.00 0.20 3.28
CA THR A 29 0.60 1.42 3.86
C THR A 29 -0.31 2.65 3.71
N HIS A 30 -1.19 2.65 2.70
CA HIS A 30 -2.15 3.72 2.49
C HIS A 30 -3.46 3.49 3.23
N THR A 31 -3.99 2.26 3.21
CA THR A 31 -5.24 1.93 3.90
C THR A 31 -5.06 1.93 5.42
N GLY A 32 -3.80 1.87 5.91
CA GLY A 32 -3.54 1.78 7.33
C GLY A 32 -4.24 0.56 7.93
N GLU A 33 -4.44 -0.50 7.13
CA GLU A 33 -5.05 -1.78 7.52
C GLU A 33 -4.15 -2.48 8.53
N SER A 34 -4.17 -1.92 9.73
CA SER A 34 -3.84 -2.54 10.98
C SER A 34 -5.14 -3.20 11.47
N PRO A 35 -5.27 -4.53 11.42
CA PRO A 35 -6.38 -5.23 12.05
C PRO A 35 -6.23 -5.29 13.58
N SER A 36 -5.51 -4.35 14.19
CA SER A 36 -5.18 -4.34 15.62
C SER A 36 -5.88 -3.19 16.33
N VAL A 37 -7.20 -3.06 16.15
CA VAL A 37 -8.02 -2.50 17.22
C VAL A 37 -8.00 -3.51 18.35
N CYS A 38 -7.18 -3.24 19.36
CA CYS A 38 -7.28 -3.91 20.64
C CYS A 38 -8.68 -3.63 21.21
N GLN A 39 -9.59 -4.63 21.20
CA GLN A 39 -10.93 -4.51 21.81
C GLN A 39 -10.87 -4.21 23.31
N HIS A 40 -9.71 -4.41 23.95
CA HIS A 40 -9.50 -4.10 25.36
C HIS A 40 -9.00 -2.68 25.63
N CYS A 41 -8.45 -1.99 24.61
CA CYS A 41 -7.72 -0.75 24.83
C CYS A 41 -7.96 0.33 23.77
N ASN A 42 -8.82 0.08 22.78
CA ASN A 42 -9.25 1.03 21.73
C ASN A 42 -8.10 1.80 21.05
N ARG A 43 -6.90 1.22 21.06
CA ARG A 43 -5.70 1.84 20.53
C ARG A 43 -5.36 1.15 19.21
N ALA A 44 -5.56 1.88 18.12
CA ALA A 44 -5.01 1.52 16.83
C ALA A 44 -3.51 1.80 16.88
N PHE A 45 -2.69 0.78 16.64
CA PHE A 45 -1.24 0.94 16.49
C PHE A 45 -0.94 1.02 14.99
N ALA A 46 -0.27 2.10 14.58
CA ALA A 46 0.24 2.33 13.23
C ALA A 46 1.51 1.51 12.96
#